data_AF-A0A443NJQ8-F1
#
_entry.id   AF-A0A443NJQ8-F1
#
_cell.length_a   1.000
_cell.length_b   1.000
_cell.length_c   1.000
_cell.angle_alpha   90.00
_cell.angle_beta   90.00
_cell.angle_gamma   90.00
#
_symmetry.space_group_name_H-M   'P 1'
#
loop_
_entity.id
_entity.type
_entity.pdbx_description
1 polymer ?
#
loop_
_entity_poly.entity_id
_entity_poly.type
_entity_poly.pdbx_seq_one_letter_code
_entity_poly.pdbx_strand_id
1 'polypeptide(L)'
;MYEMHFGIPMCGAILNTINIRLDSRTISVLLRHSDSKLVFVDIQSRSLIEQAVKSLTNPPRLIIIEDEYENGGRVEGDNYGGLTYERMIEKGDPGFEWVRPKSEWSPMILNYTSGTTSSPKGVVHSHRGIFIITVDSLIDWMGTKQPVYLWNLPMFHGNG
;
A
#
# COMPACT_ATOMS: atom_id res chain seq x y z
N MET A 1 -2.53 0.56 -6.97
CA MET A 1 -1.29 0.41 -6.18
C MET A 1 -0.17 1.36 -6.60
N TYR A 2 0.05 1.59 -7.91
CA TYR A 2 1.07 2.53 -8.41
C TYR A 2 0.92 3.95 -7.83
N GLU A 3 -0.25 4.56 -7.92
CA GLU A 3 -0.53 5.91 -7.41
C GLU A 3 -0.23 6.06 -5.91
N MET A 4 -0.44 4.99 -5.14
CA MET A 4 -0.19 4.97 -3.68
C MET A 4 1.29 5.03 -3.31
N HIS A 5 2.20 4.60 -4.20
CA HIS A 5 3.65 4.72 -3.97
C HIS A 5 4.11 6.18 -3.94
N PHE A 6 3.31 7.09 -4.50
CA PHE A 6 3.56 8.52 -4.49
C PHE A 6 2.63 9.24 -3.52
N GLY A 7 1.32 9.04 -3.64
CA GLY A 7 0.31 9.77 -2.88
C GLY A 7 0.42 9.58 -1.37
N ILE A 8 0.72 8.36 -0.90
CA ILE A 8 0.81 8.08 0.54
C ILE A 8 2.05 8.75 1.16
N PRO A 9 3.27 8.60 0.60
CA PRO A 9 4.41 9.39 1.07
C PRO A 9 4.21 10.92 0.93
N MET A 10 3.53 11.38 -0.12
CA MET A 10 3.24 12.82 -0.34
C MET A 10 2.24 13.40 0.67
N CYS A 11 1.40 12.59 1.31
CA CYS A 11 0.59 13.06 2.43
C CYS A 11 1.28 12.86 3.81
N GLY A 12 2.55 12.43 3.82
CA GLY A 12 3.34 12.23 5.03
C GLY A 12 3.06 10.91 5.75
N ALA A 13 2.34 9.98 5.12
CA ALA A 13 2.05 8.66 5.66
C ALA A 13 3.08 7.62 5.18
N ILE A 14 3.11 6.47 5.86
CA ILE A 14 3.99 5.34 5.54
C ILE A 14 3.19 4.33 4.71
N LEU A 15 3.69 3.99 3.52
CA LEU A 15 3.07 2.94 2.69
C LEU A 15 3.44 1.56 3.25
N ASN A 16 2.42 0.74 3.55
CA ASN A 16 2.60 -0.67 3.91
C ASN A 16 1.93 -1.55 2.87
N THR A 17 2.71 -2.15 1.97
CA THR A 17 2.17 -3.09 0.97
C THR A 17 2.08 -4.50 1.56
N ILE A 18 0.91 -5.12 1.44
CA ILE A 18 0.62 -6.42 2.04
C ILE A 18 0.41 -7.46 0.93
N ASN A 19 1.05 -8.61 1.10
CA ASN A 19 0.91 -9.73 0.19
C ASN A 19 -0.49 -10.37 0.31
N ILE A 20 -1.29 -10.23 -0.74
CA ILE A 20 -2.66 -10.78 -0.83
C ILE A 20 -2.71 -12.31 -0.89
N ARG A 21 -1.56 -12.98 -1.05
CA ARG A 21 -1.48 -14.45 -1.03
C ARG A 21 -1.43 -15.01 0.40
N LEU A 22 -1.38 -14.15 1.42
CA LEU A 22 -1.44 -14.54 2.82
C LEU A 22 -2.88 -14.80 3.27
N ASP A 23 -3.05 -15.65 4.29
CA ASP A 23 -4.35 -15.84 4.91
C ASP A 23 -4.80 -14.63 5.75
N SER A 24 -6.10 -14.55 6.02
CA SER A 24 -6.72 -13.42 6.74
C SER A 24 -6.17 -13.27 8.16
N ARG A 25 -5.81 -14.39 8.82
CA ARG A 25 -5.20 -14.40 10.15
C ARG A 25 -3.83 -13.71 10.13
N THR A 26 -3.00 -14.04 9.16
CA THR A 26 -1.67 -13.46 9.00
C THR A 26 -1.77 -11.99 8.68
N ILE A 27 -2.66 -11.60 7.76
CA ILE A 27 -2.92 -10.19 7.43
C ILE A 27 -3.38 -9.42 8.66
N SER A 28 -4.27 -9.98 9.49
CA SER A 28 -4.69 -9.36 10.76
C SER A 28 -3.51 -9.10 11.70
N VAL A 29 -2.60 -10.07 11.83
CA VAL A 29 -1.37 -9.90 12.61
C VAL A 29 -0.52 -8.74 12.07
N LEU A 30 -0.35 -8.64 10.75
CA LEU A 30 0.42 -7.57 10.12
C LEU A 30 -0.22 -6.19 10.37
N LEU A 31 -1.54 -6.07 10.12
CA LEU A 31 -2.29 -4.82 10.30
C LEU A 31 -2.25 -4.32 11.74
N ARG A 32 -2.38 -5.23 12.71
CA ARG A 32 -2.24 -4.93 14.13
C ARG A 32 -0.82 -4.50 14.49
N HIS A 33 0.19 -5.19 13.97
CA HIS A 33 1.59 -4.89 14.27
C HIS A 33 2.03 -3.55 13.67
N SER A 34 1.57 -3.21 12.47
CA SER A 34 1.86 -1.91 11.84
C SER A 34 0.99 -0.76 12.33
N ASP A 35 0.01 -1.02 13.21
CA ASP A 35 -1.00 -0.05 13.63
C ASP A 35 -1.63 0.71 12.43
N SER A 36 -1.98 -0.06 11.39
CA SER A 36 -2.50 0.48 10.13
C SER A 36 -3.77 1.29 10.36
N LYS A 37 -3.85 2.47 9.72
CA LYS A 37 -5.00 3.40 9.85
C LYS A 37 -5.99 3.28 8.70
N LEU A 38 -5.49 3.11 7.49
CA LEU A 38 -6.25 2.90 6.27
C LEU A 38 -5.78 1.61 5.58
N VAL A 39 -6.70 0.91 4.93
CA VAL A 39 -6.38 -0.20 4.03
C VAL A 39 -7.08 0.02 2.71
N PHE A 40 -6.28 0.21 1.67
CA PHE A 40 -6.76 0.20 0.29
C PHE A 40 -6.81 -1.24 -0.20
N VAL A 41 -7.96 -1.65 -0.73
CA VAL A 41 -8.17 -3.04 -1.15
C VAL A 41 -8.92 -3.09 -2.47
N ASP A 42 -8.37 -3.86 -3.40
CA ASP A 42 -9.04 -4.21 -4.64
C ASP A 42 -10.30 -5.03 -4.36
N ILE A 43 -11.39 -4.77 -5.09
CA ILE A 43 -12.67 -5.45 -4.89
C ILE A 43 -12.53 -6.98 -4.88
N GLN A 44 -11.64 -7.56 -5.68
CA GLN A 44 -11.39 -9.01 -5.73
C GLN A 44 -10.83 -9.57 -4.42
N SER A 45 -10.06 -8.77 -3.69
CA SER A 45 -9.44 -9.14 -2.41
C SER A 45 -10.26 -8.71 -1.20
N ARG A 46 -11.42 -8.06 -1.40
CA ARG A 46 -12.26 -7.51 -0.33
C ARG A 46 -12.61 -8.53 0.75
N SER A 47 -13.10 -9.72 0.36
CA SER A 47 -13.52 -10.75 1.32
C SER A 47 -12.39 -11.18 2.25
N LEU A 48 -11.17 -11.33 1.71
CA LEU A 48 -9.98 -11.67 2.49
C LEU A 48 -9.68 -10.59 3.54
N ILE A 49 -9.69 -9.32 3.13
CA ILE A 49 -9.38 -8.19 4.02
C ILE A 49 -10.50 -7.98 5.06
N GLU A 50 -11.76 -8.09 4.68
CA GLU A 50 -12.88 -8.03 5.62
C GLU A 50 -12.77 -9.10 6.70
N GLN A 51 -12.38 -10.33 6.34
CA GLN A 51 -12.11 -11.39 7.31
C GLN A 51 -10.94 -11.05 8.24
N ALA A 52 -9.88 -10.44 7.72
CA ALA A 52 -8.72 -10.05 8.52
C ALA A 52 -9.09 -8.99 9.56
N VAL A 53 -9.78 -7.93 9.15
CA VAL A 53 -10.08 -6.80 10.03
C VAL A 53 -11.15 -7.09 11.08
N LYS A 54 -12.06 -8.05 10.85
CA LYS A 54 -13.09 -8.47 11.82
C LYS A 54 -12.54 -8.86 13.19
N SER A 55 -11.29 -9.34 13.24
CA SER A 55 -10.63 -9.78 14.47
C SER A 55 -9.89 -8.66 15.23
N LEU A 56 -9.85 -7.44 14.68
CA LEU A 56 -9.14 -6.31 15.25
C LEU A 56 -10.06 -5.49 16.16
N THR A 57 -9.57 -5.11 17.34
CA THR A 57 -10.31 -4.23 18.27
C THR A 57 -10.53 -2.84 17.67
N ASN A 58 -9.53 -2.32 16.95
CA ASN A 58 -9.58 -1.04 16.25
C ASN A 58 -9.21 -1.29 14.78
N PRO A 59 -10.15 -1.73 13.93
CA PRO A 59 -9.85 -2.03 12.54
C PRO A 59 -9.50 -0.75 11.76
N PRO A 60 -8.55 -0.81 10.81
CA PRO A 60 -8.32 0.29 9.87
C PRO A 60 -9.57 0.55 9.04
N ARG A 61 -9.75 1.80 8.60
CA ARG A 61 -10.81 2.12 7.64
C ARG A 61 -10.46 1.49 6.28
N LEU A 62 -11.41 0.75 5.72
CA LEU A 62 -11.28 0.17 4.39
C LEU A 62 -11.63 1.22 3.33
N ILE A 63 -10.81 1.28 2.28
CA ILE A 63 -11.05 2.05 1.06
C ILE A 63 -11.05 1.06 -0.10
N ILE A 64 -12.21 0.86 -0.72
CA ILE A 64 -12.35 -0.10 -1.81
C ILE A 64 -11.91 0.55 -3.11
N ILE A 65 -11.05 -0.13 -3.86
CA ILE A 65 -10.73 0.19 -5.24
C ILE A 65 -11.73 -0.61 -6.09
N GLU A 66 -12.62 0.11 -6.76
CA GLU A 66 -13.67 -0.47 -7.59
C GLU A 66 -13.09 -0.89 -8.95
N ASP A 67 -13.71 -1.89 -9.58
CA ASP A 67 -13.41 -2.27 -10.97
C ASP A 67 -14.72 -2.31 -11.74
N GLU A 68 -14.87 -1.40 -12.71
CA GLU A 68 -16.10 -1.28 -13.51
C GLU A 68 -16.35 -2.50 -14.42
N TYR A 69 -15.34 -3.32 -14.67
CA TYR A 69 -15.43 -4.52 -15.50
C TYR A 69 -15.75 -5.78 -14.68
N GLU A 70 -15.70 -5.71 -13.36
CA GLU A 70 -16.11 -6.79 -12.45
C GLU A 70 -17.61 -6.75 -12.15
N ASN A 71 -18.27 -7.91 -12.21
CA ASN A 71 -19.69 -8.03 -11.83
C ASN A 71 -19.85 -7.71 -10.33
N GLY A 72 -20.63 -6.66 -10.03
CA GLY A 72 -20.75 -6.17 -8.64
C GLY A 72 -19.57 -5.33 -8.18
N GLY A 73 -18.74 -4.84 -9.11
CA GLY A 73 -17.55 -4.03 -8.85
C GLY A 73 -17.83 -2.66 -8.23
N ARG A 74 -19.11 -2.24 -8.17
CA ARG A 74 -19.54 -1.04 -7.45
C ARG A 74 -20.08 -1.39 -6.07
N VAL A 75 -19.59 -0.69 -5.06
CA VAL A 75 -19.98 -0.91 -3.67
C VAL A 75 -21.15 0.00 -3.30
N GLU A 76 -22.35 -0.57 -3.20
CA GLU A 76 -23.47 0.08 -2.53
C GLU A 76 -23.46 -0.28 -1.03
N GLY A 77 -23.34 0.73 -0.17
CA GLY A 77 -23.61 0.62 1.27
C GLY A 77 -22.77 -0.41 2.03
N ASP A 78 -21.43 -0.30 2.00
CA ASP A 78 -20.61 -1.14 2.88
C ASP A 78 -20.72 -0.73 4.36
N ASN A 79 -20.36 -1.67 5.25
CA ASN A 79 -20.26 -1.46 6.70
C ASN A 79 -19.11 -0.51 7.10
N TYR A 80 -18.39 0.08 6.14
CA TYR A 80 -17.17 0.87 6.34
C TYR A 80 -17.32 2.32 5.86
N GLY A 81 -18.54 2.75 5.56
CA GLY A 81 -18.88 4.14 5.26
C GLY A 81 -18.81 4.53 3.78
N GLY A 82 -18.80 3.55 2.86
CA GLY A 82 -19.04 3.75 1.42
C GLY A 82 -18.04 4.65 0.70
N LEU A 83 -16.82 4.79 1.24
CA LEU A 83 -15.76 5.58 0.64
C LEU A 83 -14.89 4.70 -0.26
N THR A 84 -15.08 4.86 -1.56
CA THR A 84 -14.29 4.20 -2.59
C THR A 84 -13.06 5.05 -2.94
N TYR A 85 -12.08 4.45 -3.59
CA TYR A 85 -10.86 5.13 -3.99
C TYR A 85 -11.16 6.33 -4.90
N GLU A 86 -11.99 6.12 -5.92
CA GLU A 86 -12.37 7.11 -6.91
C GLU A 86 -13.08 8.29 -6.25
N ARG A 87 -14.04 8.03 -5.35
CA ARG A 87 -14.73 9.08 -4.57
C ARG A 87 -13.80 9.81 -3.62
N MET A 88 -12.74 9.17 -3.14
CA MET A 88 -11.72 9.82 -2.31
C MET A 88 -10.87 10.76 -3.16
N ILE A 89 -10.50 10.36 -4.38
CA ILE A 89 -9.75 11.19 -5.33
C ILE A 89 -10.56 12.41 -5.78
N GLU A 90 -11.86 12.24 -6.07
CA GLU A 90 -12.76 13.36 -6.44
C GLU A 90 -12.85 14.45 -5.36
N LYS A 91 -12.66 14.07 -4.09
CA LYS A 91 -12.66 14.99 -2.94
C LYS A 91 -11.30 15.59 -2.64
N GLY A 92 -10.25 15.15 -3.35
CA GLY A 92 -8.90 15.67 -3.19
C GLY A 92 -8.80 17.14 -3.57
N ASP A 93 -7.88 17.86 -2.92
CA ASP A 93 -7.56 19.24 -3.27
C ASP A 93 -6.43 19.26 -4.31
N PRO A 94 -6.66 19.76 -5.54
CA PRO A 94 -5.61 19.91 -6.55
C PRO A 94 -4.47 20.86 -6.14
N GLY A 95 -4.73 21.75 -5.18
CA GLY A 95 -3.75 22.66 -4.59
C GLY A 95 -3.08 22.12 -3.34
N PHE A 96 -3.23 20.83 -3.02
CA PHE A 96 -2.62 20.24 -1.83
C PHE A 96 -1.09 20.35 -1.88
N GLU A 97 -0.53 21.08 -0.91
CA GLU A 97 0.91 21.16 -0.69
C GLU A 97 1.41 19.89 -0.01
N TRP A 98 2.38 19.22 -0.63
CA TRP A 98 3.01 18.02 -0.07
C TRP A 98 3.55 18.28 1.35
N VAL A 99 3.10 17.45 2.30
CA VAL A 99 3.71 17.24 3.62
C VAL A 99 5.14 16.67 3.52
N ARG A 100 6.14 17.54 3.34
CA ARG A 100 7.54 17.13 3.22
C ARG A 100 8.04 16.38 4.45
N PRO A 101 8.87 15.32 4.29
CA PRO A 101 9.46 14.64 5.43
C PRO A 101 10.38 15.59 6.20
N LYS A 102 10.31 15.54 7.53
CA LYS A 102 11.17 16.36 8.41
C LYS A 102 12.65 15.98 8.30
N SER A 103 12.93 14.74 7.90
CA SER A 103 14.27 14.20 7.70
C SER A 103 14.23 13.19 6.56
N GLU A 104 15.30 13.12 5.77
CA GLU A 104 15.46 12.05 4.78
C GLU A 104 15.48 10.64 5.42
N TRP A 105 15.73 10.56 6.73
CA TRP A 105 15.70 9.32 7.51
C TRP A 105 14.30 8.95 7.99
N SER A 106 13.30 9.82 7.79
CA SER A 106 11.90 9.50 8.11
C SER A 106 11.43 8.26 7.33
N PRO A 107 10.60 7.40 7.96
CA PRO A 107 10.08 6.20 7.31
C PRO A 107 9.15 6.58 6.15
N MET A 108 9.32 5.92 5.01
CA MET A 108 8.50 6.09 3.81
C MET A 108 7.68 4.84 3.52
N ILE A 109 8.29 3.66 3.71
CA ILE A 109 7.70 2.37 3.37
C ILE A 109 7.94 1.36 4.49
N LEU A 110 6.97 0.48 4.72
CA LEU A 110 7.05 -0.71 5.55
C LEU A 110 6.73 -1.94 4.68
N ASN A 111 7.60 -2.94 4.67
CA ASN A 111 7.32 -4.24 4.07
C ASN A 111 7.51 -5.35 5.11
N TYR A 112 6.85 -6.49 4.91
CA TYR A 112 7.00 -7.65 5.79
C TYR A 112 7.73 -8.80 5.11
N THR A 113 8.66 -9.41 5.83
CA THR A 113 9.35 -10.63 5.40
C THR A 113 8.66 -11.86 5.96
N SER A 114 8.55 -12.92 5.16
CA SER A 114 8.08 -14.23 5.60
C SER A 114 9.14 -14.86 6.49
N GLY A 115 9.01 -14.71 7.81
CA GLY A 115 9.88 -15.39 8.76
C GLY A 115 9.67 -16.90 8.66
N THR A 116 10.73 -17.67 8.42
CA THR A 116 10.69 -19.14 8.39
C THR A 116 10.62 -19.76 9.79
N THR A 117 10.90 -18.97 10.82
CA THR A 117 11.07 -19.45 12.21
C THR A 117 10.24 -18.69 13.25
N SER A 118 9.54 -17.60 12.87
CA SER A 118 8.80 -16.74 13.80
C SER A 118 7.78 -15.85 13.07
N SER A 119 7.03 -15.03 13.81
CA SER A 119 6.11 -14.03 13.25
C SER A 119 6.81 -13.12 12.22
N PRO A 120 6.10 -12.65 11.18
CA PRO A 120 6.66 -11.78 10.15
C PRO A 120 7.34 -10.54 10.74
N LYS A 121 8.46 -10.12 10.15
CA LYS A 121 9.23 -8.96 10.60
C LYS A 121 9.04 -7.80 9.64
N GLY A 122 8.76 -6.63 10.19
CA GLY A 122 8.66 -5.38 9.45
C GLY A 122 10.04 -4.82 9.09
N VAL A 123 10.24 -4.51 7.82
CA VAL A 123 11.40 -3.82 7.26
C VAL A 123 10.95 -2.41 6.90
N VAL A 124 11.54 -1.42 7.56
CA VAL A 124 11.20 -0.01 7.37
C VAL A 124 12.26 0.64 6.50
N HIS A 125 11.85 1.23 5.39
CA HIS A 125 12.72 1.99 4.50
C HIS A 125 12.48 3.49 4.68
N SER A 126 13.56 4.25 4.77
CA SER A 126 13.51 5.71 4.81
C SER A 126 13.44 6.32 3.41
N HIS A 127 13.06 7.59 3.32
CA HIS A 127 13.12 8.33 2.05
C HIS A 127 14.52 8.29 1.42
N ARG A 128 15.57 8.47 2.22
CA ARG A 128 16.97 8.37 1.78
C ARG A 128 17.29 6.97 1.23
N GLY A 129 16.87 5.92 1.94
CA GLY A 129 17.12 4.54 1.53
C GLY A 129 16.49 4.23 0.17
N ILE A 130 15.22 4.60 0.00
CA ILE A 130 14.50 4.43 -1.28
C ILE A 130 15.14 5.26 -2.40
N PHE A 131 15.54 6.51 -2.13
CA PHE A 131 16.22 7.34 -3.12
C PHE A 131 17.55 6.72 -3.58
N ILE A 132 18.40 6.29 -2.65
CA ILE A 132 19.72 5.74 -2.97
C ILE A 132 19.60 4.46 -3.80
N ILE A 133 18.74 3.51 -3.39
CA ILE A 133 18.58 2.26 -4.16
C ILE A 133 17.98 2.50 -5.54
N THR A 134 17.12 3.51 -5.70
CA THR A 134 16.58 3.90 -7.00
C THR A 134 17.68 4.43 -7.91
N VAL A 135 18.53 5.33 -7.41
CA VAL A 135 19.67 5.86 -8.18
C VAL A 135 20.66 4.77 -8.54
N ASP A 136 20.99 3.89 -7.58
CA ASP A 136 21.88 2.74 -7.79
C ASP A 136 21.34 1.81 -8.89
N SER A 137 20.05 1.47 -8.82
CA SER A 137 19.39 0.62 -9.83
C SER A 137 19.38 1.26 -11.22
N LEU A 138 19.20 2.59 -11.31
CA LEU A 138 19.24 3.30 -12.59
C LEU A 138 20.65 3.33 -13.21
N ILE A 139 21.69 3.42 -12.37
CA ILE A 139 23.08 3.37 -12.81
C ILE A 139 23.43 1.96 -13.30
N ASP A 140 23.09 0.94 -12.51
CA ASP A 140 23.40 -0.46 -12.81
C ASP A 140 22.69 -0.95 -14.08
N TRP A 141 21.43 -0.56 -14.28
CA TRP A 141 20.62 -1.03 -15.40
C TRP A 141 21.14 -0.56 -16.78
N MET A 142 21.98 0.47 -16.85
CA MET A 142 22.56 1.03 -18.09
C MET A 142 21.57 1.17 -19.27
N GLY A 143 20.31 1.49 -18.96
CA GLY A 143 19.22 1.51 -19.94
C GLY A 143 19.37 2.60 -21.01
N THR A 144 18.65 2.43 -22.11
CA THR A 144 18.45 3.50 -23.09
C THR A 144 17.64 4.64 -22.47
N LYS A 145 17.78 5.86 -22.99
CA LYS A 145 16.85 6.93 -22.63
C LYS A 145 15.43 6.51 -23.02
N GLN A 146 14.47 6.73 -22.11
CA GLN A 146 13.04 6.45 -22.31
C GLN A 146 12.73 4.97 -22.62
N PRO A 147 13.12 4.03 -21.75
CA PRO A 147 12.80 2.63 -21.98
C PRO A 147 11.30 2.39 -21.80
N VAL A 148 10.73 1.50 -22.62
CA VAL A 148 9.43 0.89 -22.34
C VAL A 148 9.68 -0.31 -21.45
N TYR A 149 9.28 -0.21 -20.19
CA TYR A 149 9.54 -1.22 -19.17
C TYR A 149 8.25 -1.90 -18.72
N LEU A 150 8.21 -3.23 -18.80
CA LEU A 150 7.11 -4.04 -18.27
C LEU A 150 7.51 -4.60 -16.90
N TRP A 151 6.87 -4.09 -15.85
CA TRP A 151 7.05 -4.60 -14.49
C TRP A 151 6.15 -5.83 -14.26
N ASN A 152 6.74 -7.01 -14.04
CA ASN A 152 6.00 -8.25 -13.84
C ASN A 152 6.01 -8.73 -12.38
N LEU A 153 6.87 -8.17 -11.53
CA LEU A 153 6.96 -8.53 -10.12
C LEU A 153 5.81 -7.86 -9.34
N PRO A 154 5.21 -8.54 -8.35
CA PRO A 154 4.14 -7.95 -7.57
C PRO A 154 4.63 -6.76 -6.76
N MET A 155 3.97 -5.60 -6.88
CA MET A 155 4.32 -4.40 -6.11
C MET A 155 4.20 -4.56 -4.58
N PHE A 156 3.56 -5.62 -4.07
CA PHE A 156 3.56 -5.96 -2.65
C PHE A 156 4.77 -6.77 -2.19
N HIS A 157 5.69 -7.11 -3.11
CA HIS A 157 6.92 -7.82 -2.83
C HIS A 157 8.09 -6.88 -3.15
N GLY A 158 8.78 -6.37 -2.13
CA GLY A 158 9.92 -5.47 -2.36
C GLY A 158 9.59 -4.08 -2.92
N ASN A 159 8.29 -3.73 -3.04
CA ASN A 159 7.77 -2.55 -3.73
C ASN A 159 7.85 -2.63 -5.26
N GLY A 160 7.82 -3.86 -5.76
CA GLY A 160 8.14 -4.18 -7.15
C GLY A 160 9.44 -4.94 -7.18
#